data_AF-A0A935SIC2-F1
#
_entry.id   AF-A0A935SIC2-F1
#
_cell.length_a   1.000
_cell.length_b   1.000
_cell.length_c   1.000
_cell.angle_alpha   90.00
_cell.angle_beta   90.00
_cell.angle_gamma   90.00
#
_symmetry.space_group_name_H-M   'P 1'
#
loop_
_entity.id
_entity.type
_entity.pdbx_description
1 polymer ?
#
loop_
_entity_poly.entity_id
_entity_poly.type
_entity_poly.pdbx_seq_one_letter_code
_entity_poly.pdbx_strand_id
1 'polypeptide(L)'
;MQKDKRRGSKDAQEKVRLLVVDFLKKKKGSQQECSLLYGLTLNGVQKIWYRYRQKGSRGLASKKRGVQGGKKINGKQAAEVRQLVKEKLPEQLKLSFGLWTREAVQQLILERYGIELSRWQVGRYLKSWGYTPKSLLPKPLNKILNG
;
A
#
# COMPACT_ATOMS: atom_id res chain seq x y z
N MET A 1 -20.79 26.51 -11.12
CA MET A 1 -20.18 26.04 -9.86
C MET A 1 -19.18 24.93 -10.15
N GLN A 2 -17.87 25.22 -10.06
CA GLN A 2 -16.81 24.23 -10.22
C GLN A 2 -16.70 23.38 -8.94
N LYS A 3 -17.06 22.09 -8.99
CA LYS A 3 -16.88 21.18 -7.84
C LYS A 3 -15.39 20.91 -7.64
N ASP A 4 -14.95 20.98 -6.38
CA ASP A 4 -13.59 20.70 -5.91
C ASP A 4 -13.07 19.38 -6.53
N LYS A 5 -11.96 19.44 -7.28
CA LYS A 5 -11.42 18.31 -8.09
C LYS A 5 -10.70 17.25 -7.25
N ARG A 6 -10.87 17.27 -5.92
CA ARG A 6 -10.24 16.28 -5.04
C ARG A 6 -10.91 14.92 -5.23
N ARG A 7 -10.09 13.92 -5.51
CA ARG A 7 -10.53 12.53 -5.67
C ARG A 7 -11.09 12.02 -4.35
N GLY A 8 -12.41 11.86 -4.25
CA GLY A 8 -13.09 11.39 -3.04
C GLY A 8 -12.65 9.99 -2.56
N SER A 9 -13.06 9.61 -1.35
CA SER A 9 -12.77 8.31 -0.74
C SER A 9 -13.28 7.14 -1.62
N LYS A 10 -12.76 5.92 -1.39
CA LYS A 10 -13.21 4.74 -2.15
C LYS A 10 -14.70 4.51 -1.99
N ASP A 11 -15.17 4.59 -0.76
CA ASP A 11 -16.56 4.30 -0.40
C ASP A 11 -17.49 5.34 -1.02
N ALA A 12 -17.08 6.61 -1.06
CA ALA A 12 -17.82 7.66 -1.76
C ALA A 12 -17.94 7.37 -3.26
N GLN A 13 -16.84 6.95 -3.91
CA GLN A 13 -16.88 6.59 -5.32
C GLN A 13 -17.74 5.37 -5.61
N GLU A 14 -17.75 4.39 -4.70
CA GLU A 14 -18.56 3.18 -4.83
C GLU A 14 -20.05 3.47 -4.70
N LYS A 15 -20.43 4.27 -3.69
CA LYS A 15 -21.81 4.75 -3.51
C LYS A 15 -22.30 5.47 -4.76
N VAL A 16 -21.50 6.37 -5.34
CA VAL A 16 -21.86 7.06 -6.60
C VAL A 16 -22.08 6.07 -7.75
N ARG A 17 -21.25 5.03 -7.90
CA ARG A 17 -21.45 4.00 -8.94
C ARG A 17 -22.75 3.22 -8.75
N LEU A 18 -23.10 2.89 -7.51
CA LEU A 18 -24.35 2.20 -7.19
C LEU A 18 -25.57 3.06 -7.52
N LEU A 19 -25.53 4.36 -7.19
CA LEU A 19 -26.60 5.30 -7.50
C LEU A 19 -26.80 5.47 -9.02
N VAL A 20 -25.72 5.58 -9.78
CA VAL A 20 -25.75 5.62 -11.26
C VAL A 20 -26.44 4.38 -11.82
N VAL A 21 -26.11 3.19 -11.30
CA VAL A 21 -26.72 1.95 -11.76
C VAL A 21 -28.20 1.85 -11.36
N ASP A 22 -28.57 2.25 -10.15
CA ASP A 22 -29.96 2.28 -9.71
C ASP A 22 -30.81 3.20 -10.60
N PHE A 23 -30.29 4.39 -10.90
CA PHE A 23 -30.93 5.36 -11.77
C PHE A 23 -31.21 4.79 -13.17
N LEU A 24 -30.18 4.19 -13.80
CA LEU A 24 -30.29 3.61 -15.14
C LEU A 24 -31.14 2.34 -15.16
N LYS A 25 -31.04 1.49 -14.14
CA LYS A 25 -31.84 0.25 -14.04
C LYS A 25 -33.33 0.53 -13.88
N LYS A 26 -33.68 1.58 -13.13
CA LYS A 26 -35.07 2.03 -12.93
C LYS A 26 -35.60 2.88 -14.09
N LYS A 27 -34.84 3.03 -15.19
CA LYS A 27 -35.20 3.86 -16.36
C LYS A 27 -35.65 5.28 -15.98
N LYS A 28 -35.03 5.88 -14.96
CA LYS A 28 -35.38 7.22 -14.45
C LYS A 28 -34.94 8.37 -15.36
N GLY A 29 -34.21 8.08 -16.44
CA GLY A 29 -33.70 9.08 -17.36
C GLY A 29 -32.57 8.55 -18.25
N SER A 30 -32.02 9.44 -19.06
CA SER A 30 -30.90 9.16 -19.97
C SER A 30 -29.54 9.13 -19.24
N GLN A 31 -28.52 8.59 -19.91
CA GLN A 31 -27.14 8.63 -19.39
C GLN A 31 -26.61 10.07 -19.29
N GLN A 32 -27.09 10.98 -20.14
CA GLN A 32 -26.72 12.41 -20.09
C GLN A 32 -27.30 13.08 -18.85
N GLU A 33 -28.58 12.85 -18.55
CA GLU A 33 -29.22 13.35 -17.33
C GLU A 33 -28.54 12.79 -16.07
N CYS A 34 -28.22 11.50 -16.07
CA CYS A 34 -27.46 10.86 -15.00
C CYS A 34 -26.06 11.50 -14.82
N SER A 35 -25.41 11.88 -15.92
CA SER A 35 -24.11 12.56 -15.92
C SER A 35 -24.19 13.91 -15.21
N LEU A 36 -25.20 14.72 -15.55
CA LEU A 36 -25.43 16.03 -14.96
C LEU A 36 -25.80 15.90 -13.48
N LEU A 37 -26.71 14.99 -13.14
CA LEU A 37 -27.21 14.78 -11.78
C LEU A 37 -26.09 14.41 -10.79
N TYR A 38 -25.22 13.47 -11.17
CA TYR A 38 -24.14 12.99 -10.31
C TYR A 38 -22.80 13.73 -10.52
N GLY A 39 -22.75 14.71 -11.42
CA GLY A 39 -21.53 15.47 -11.73
C GLY A 39 -20.40 14.60 -12.30
N LEU A 40 -20.76 13.58 -13.09
CA LEU A 40 -19.81 12.70 -13.77
C LEU A 40 -19.68 13.13 -15.23
N THR A 41 -18.65 12.62 -15.91
CA THR A 41 -18.60 12.68 -17.38
C THR A 41 -19.46 11.57 -17.99
N LEU A 42 -19.98 11.80 -19.20
CA LEU A 42 -20.81 10.81 -19.90
C LEU A 42 -20.06 9.48 -20.08
N ASN A 43 -18.77 9.55 -20.48
CA ASN A 43 -17.91 8.38 -20.55
C ASN A 43 -17.74 7.66 -19.20
N GLY A 44 -17.75 8.40 -18.09
CA GLY A 44 -17.73 7.83 -16.74
C GLY A 44 -18.98 7.01 -16.44
N VAL A 45 -20.16 7.57 -16.74
CA VAL A 45 -21.46 6.89 -16.59
C VAL A 45 -21.52 5.64 -17.47
N GLN A 46 -21.14 5.75 -18.75
CA GLN A 46 -21.09 4.62 -19.69
C GLN A 46 -20.19 3.49 -19.20
N LYS A 47 -18.98 3.80 -18.72
CA LYS A 47 -18.05 2.80 -18.18
C LYS A 47 -18.61 2.10 -16.94
N ILE A 48 -19.31 2.83 -16.07
CA ILE A 48 -19.98 2.26 -14.89
C ILE A 48 -21.07 1.28 -15.34
N TRP A 49 -21.93 1.72 -16.26
CA TRP A 49 -23.02 0.91 -16.81
C TRP A 49 -22.52 -0.36 -17.50
N TYR A 50 -21.49 -0.23 -18.35
CA TYR A 50 -20.86 -1.35 -19.02
C TYR A 50 -20.29 -2.38 -18.04
N ARG A 51 -19.56 -1.93 -17.01
CA ARG A 51 -19.01 -2.84 -15.98
C ARG A 51 -20.10 -3.56 -15.20
N TYR A 52 -21.20 -2.87 -14.90
CA TYR A 52 -22.35 -3.47 -14.25
C TYR A 52 -23.00 -4.54 -15.13
N ARG A 53 -23.20 -4.27 -16.42
CA ARG A 53 -23.75 -5.27 -17.35
C ARG A 53 -22.89 -6.53 -17.46
N GLN A 54 -21.57 -6.40 -17.40
CA GLN A 54 -20.65 -7.53 -17.51
C GLN A 54 -20.48 -8.34 -16.21
N LYS A 55 -20.50 -7.68 -15.04
CA LYS A 55 -20.07 -8.29 -13.76
C LYS A 55 -21.05 -8.07 -12.60
N GLY A 56 -22.22 -7.51 -12.87
CA GLY A 56 -23.19 -7.10 -11.87
C GLY A 56 -22.61 -6.11 -10.86
N SER A 57 -23.18 -6.08 -9.66
CA SER A 57 -22.74 -5.18 -8.57
C SER A 57 -21.28 -5.41 -8.16
N ARG A 58 -20.75 -6.63 -8.32
CA ARG A 58 -19.33 -6.95 -8.05
C ARG A 58 -18.37 -6.15 -8.94
N GLY A 59 -18.80 -5.76 -10.15
CA GLY A 59 -18.02 -4.92 -11.07
C GLY A 59 -17.82 -3.47 -10.62
N LEU A 60 -18.60 -3.02 -9.63
CA LEU A 60 -18.60 -1.65 -9.11
C LEU A 60 -17.75 -1.49 -7.84
N ALA A 61 -17.45 -2.61 -7.19
CA ALA A 61 -16.68 -2.67 -5.95
C ALA A 61 -15.29 -2.05 -6.12
N SER A 62 -14.88 -1.27 -5.13
CA SER A 62 -13.59 -0.59 -5.15
C SER A 62 -12.46 -1.59 -4.91
N LYS A 63 -11.55 -1.74 -5.87
CA LYS A 63 -10.36 -2.57 -5.71
C LYS A 63 -9.43 -2.02 -4.62
N LYS A 64 -8.67 -2.93 -3.98
CA LYS A 64 -7.56 -2.55 -3.09
C LYS A 64 -6.58 -1.68 -3.92
N ARG A 65 -6.17 -0.55 -3.36
CA ARG A 65 -5.27 0.42 -4.01
C ARG A 65 -3.88 0.20 -3.41
N GLY A 66 -2.83 0.50 -4.17
CA GLY A 66 -1.45 0.27 -3.76
C GLY A 66 -0.87 -1.03 -4.33
N VAL A 67 0.43 -1.18 -4.18
CA VAL A 67 1.21 -2.31 -4.72
C VAL A 67 0.70 -3.63 -4.15
N GLN A 68 0.14 -4.48 -5.02
CA GLN A 68 -0.45 -5.77 -4.64
C GLN A 68 0.57 -6.91 -4.57
N GLY A 69 1.82 -6.69 -5.04
CA GLY A 69 2.87 -7.70 -5.06
C GLY A 69 4.27 -7.09 -5.14
N GLY A 70 5.24 -7.79 -4.55
CA GLY A 70 6.66 -7.47 -4.57
C GLY A 70 7.42 -8.50 -3.74
N LYS A 71 8.67 -8.82 -4.10
CA LYS A 71 9.55 -9.67 -3.27
C LYS A 71 9.62 -9.04 -1.87
N LYS A 72 9.15 -9.78 -0.86
CA LYS A 72 9.06 -9.34 0.53
C LYS A 72 9.51 -10.51 1.40
N ILE A 73 10.29 -10.20 2.42
CA ILE A 73 10.43 -11.11 3.55
C ILE A 73 9.09 -11.19 4.29
N ASN A 74 8.68 -12.39 4.69
CA ASN A 74 7.48 -12.58 5.49
C ASN A 74 7.72 -12.14 6.95
N GLY A 75 6.67 -12.15 7.78
CA GLY A 75 6.76 -11.68 9.17
C GLY A 75 7.78 -12.45 10.02
N LYS A 76 7.92 -13.76 9.82
CA LYS A 76 8.88 -14.60 10.54
C LYS A 76 10.32 -14.27 10.11
N GLN A 77 10.56 -14.21 8.80
CA GLN A 77 11.86 -13.85 8.22
C GLN A 77 12.30 -12.44 8.66
N ALA A 78 11.36 -11.49 8.71
CA ALA A 78 11.61 -10.14 9.21
C ALA A 78 12.00 -10.11 10.69
N ALA A 79 11.33 -10.91 11.54
CA ALA A 79 11.66 -11.00 12.96
C ALA A 79 13.06 -11.60 13.17
N GLU A 80 13.41 -12.66 12.43
CA GLU A 80 14.72 -13.31 12.52
C GLU A 80 15.84 -12.38 12.04
N VAL A 81 15.66 -11.68 10.90
CA VAL A 81 16.63 -10.68 10.44
C VAL A 81 16.79 -9.56 11.46
N ARG A 82 15.70 -9.08 12.05
CA ARG A 82 15.76 -8.06 13.10
C ARG A 82 16.54 -8.55 14.33
N GLN A 83 16.35 -9.81 14.73
CA GLN A 83 17.07 -10.39 15.85
C GLN A 83 18.57 -10.50 15.55
N LEU A 84 18.94 -10.97 14.36
CA LEU A 84 20.33 -11.04 13.92
C LEU A 84 20.98 -9.65 13.88
N VAL A 85 20.25 -8.63 13.41
CA VAL A 85 20.69 -7.24 13.42
C VAL A 85 20.87 -6.68 14.84
N LYS A 86 20.09 -7.19 15.81
CA LYS A 86 20.17 -6.78 17.22
C LYS A 86 21.30 -7.48 17.98
N GLU A 87 21.48 -8.78 17.77
CA GLU A 87 22.35 -9.63 18.59
C GLU A 87 23.79 -9.71 18.08
N LYS A 88 24.02 -9.57 16.78
CA LYS A 88 25.31 -9.84 16.16
C LYS A 88 25.92 -8.60 15.56
N LEU A 89 27.23 -8.43 15.70
CA LEU A 89 27.98 -7.49 14.88
C LEU A 89 28.17 -8.10 13.48
N PRO A 90 28.11 -7.31 12.39
CA PRO A 90 28.32 -7.79 11.03
C PRO A 90 29.62 -8.58 10.83
N GLU A 91 30.67 -8.27 11.60
CA GLU A 91 31.94 -8.99 11.62
C GLU A 91 31.78 -10.46 12.04
N GLN A 92 30.88 -10.74 12.99
CA GLN A 92 30.55 -12.11 13.43
C GLN A 92 29.75 -12.88 12.37
N LEU A 93 29.21 -12.18 11.37
CA LEU A 93 28.49 -12.75 10.23
C LEU A 93 29.36 -12.79 8.96
N LYS A 94 30.66 -12.49 9.06
CA LYS A 94 31.60 -12.42 7.93
C LYS A 94 31.18 -11.45 6.83
N LEU A 95 30.38 -10.42 7.16
CA LEU A 95 29.95 -9.41 6.21
C LEU A 95 31.05 -8.35 6.07
N SER A 96 31.30 -7.88 4.84
CA SER A 96 32.39 -6.96 4.48
C SER A 96 32.24 -5.51 5.00
N PHE A 97 31.31 -5.26 5.92
CA PHE A 97 30.99 -3.92 6.41
C PHE A 97 31.05 -3.91 7.95
N GLY A 98 31.82 -3.01 8.57
CA GLY A 98 31.97 -2.94 10.03
C GLY A 98 30.73 -2.43 10.81
N LEU A 99 29.62 -2.13 10.13
CA LEU A 99 28.35 -1.66 10.72
C LEU A 99 27.16 -2.19 9.90
N TRP A 100 25.97 -2.29 10.51
CA TRP A 100 24.73 -2.78 9.86
C TRP A 100 24.20 -1.84 8.77
N THR A 101 24.91 -1.69 7.67
CA THR A 101 24.47 -0.88 6.53
C THR A 101 23.23 -1.50 5.85
N ARG A 102 22.54 -0.70 5.02
CA ARG A 102 21.42 -1.24 4.22
C ARG A 102 21.90 -2.34 3.29
N GLU A 103 23.13 -2.22 2.80
CA GLU A 103 23.84 -3.19 1.98
C GLU A 103 24.13 -4.49 2.76
N ALA A 104 24.61 -4.41 4.01
CA ALA A 104 24.83 -5.57 4.85
C ALA A 104 23.53 -6.35 5.14
N VAL A 105 22.44 -5.64 5.44
CA VAL A 105 21.13 -6.26 5.68
C VAL A 105 20.52 -6.82 4.40
N GLN A 106 20.74 -6.16 3.25
CA GLN A 106 20.36 -6.69 1.94
C GLN A 106 21.06 -8.02 1.68
N GLN A 107 22.38 -8.07 1.89
CA GLN A 107 23.19 -9.27 1.70
C GLN A 107 22.74 -10.40 2.62
N LEU A 108 22.50 -10.12 3.90
CA LEU A 108 21.98 -11.09 4.86
C LEU A 108 20.66 -11.72 4.39
N ILE A 109 19.73 -10.90 3.89
CA ILE A 109 18.42 -11.38 3.42
C ILE A 109 18.59 -12.22 2.16
N LEU A 110 19.51 -11.84 1.27
CA LEU A 110 19.82 -12.59 0.06
C LEU A 110 20.43 -13.95 0.40
N GLU A 111 21.44 -14.00 1.27
CA GLU A 111 22.11 -15.24 1.66
C GLU A 111 21.21 -16.21 2.41
N ARG A 112 20.37 -15.71 3.33
CA ARG A 112 19.53 -16.57 4.18
C ARG A 112 18.27 -17.06 3.48
N TYR A 113 17.70 -16.27 2.57
CA TYR A 113 16.38 -16.56 1.99
C TYR A 113 16.34 -16.55 0.46
N GLY A 114 17.42 -16.20 -0.23
CA GLY A 114 17.44 -16.02 -1.69
C GLY A 114 16.56 -14.85 -2.17
N ILE A 115 16.19 -13.93 -1.27
CA ILE A 115 15.27 -12.82 -1.58
C ILE A 115 16.09 -11.56 -1.84
N GLU A 116 16.18 -11.19 -3.11
CA GLU A 116 16.79 -9.91 -3.49
C GLU A 116 15.84 -8.75 -3.22
N LEU A 117 16.24 -7.85 -2.33
CA LEU A 117 15.52 -6.62 -2.00
C LEU A 117 16.37 -5.41 -2.40
N SER A 118 15.74 -4.38 -2.98
CA SER A 118 16.43 -3.10 -3.19
C SER A 118 16.84 -2.44 -1.86
N ARG A 119 17.91 -1.64 -1.89
CA ARG A 119 18.34 -0.81 -0.74
C ARG A 119 17.20 0.04 -0.15
N TRP A 120 16.24 0.47 -0.97
CA TRP A 120 15.04 1.20 -0.53
C TRP A 120 14.02 0.32 0.20
N GLN A 121 13.85 -0.95 -0.19
CA GLN A 121 13.01 -1.89 0.55
C GLN A 121 13.64 -2.22 1.91
N VAL A 122 14.95 -2.48 1.94
CA VAL A 122 15.69 -2.73 3.18
C VAL A 122 15.63 -1.52 4.11
N GLY A 123 15.83 -0.31 3.60
CA GLY A 123 15.67 0.92 4.38
C GLY A 123 14.27 1.10 4.97
N ARG A 124 13.22 0.65 4.27
CA ARG A 124 11.85 0.65 4.82
C ARG A 124 11.67 -0.36 5.95
N TYR A 125 12.24 -1.56 5.84
CA TYR A 125 12.23 -2.55 6.93
C TYR A 125 12.97 -2.02 8.15
N LEU A 126 14.19 -1.52 7.98
CA LEU A 126 14.98 -0.92 9.05
C LEU A 126 14.24 0.23 9.75
N LYS A 127 13.63 1.13 8.98
CA LYS A 127 12.80 2.21 9.53
C LYS A 127 11.60 1.68 10.33
N SER A 128 10.91 0.66 9.81
CA SER A 128 9.78 0.02 10.52
C SER A 128 10.21 -0.67 11.82
N TRP A 129 11.46 -1.11 11.89
CA TRP A 129 12.08 -1.71 13.07
C TRP A 129 12.68 -0.67 14.03
N GLY A 130 12.62 0.62 13.70
CA GLY A 130 13.11 1.71 14.55
C GLY A 130 14.57 2.13 14.30
N TYR A 131 15.25 1.59 13.29
CA TYR A 131 16.60 2.00 12.90
C TYR A 131 16.56 3.21 11.97
N THR A 132 17.47 4.18 12.15
CA THR A 132 17.52 5.40 11.34
C THR A 132 18.78 5.48 10.48
N PRO A 133 18.76 6.22 9.35
CA PRO A 133 19.87 6.22 8.40
C PRO A 133 21.21 6.72 8.94
N LYS A 134 21.20 7.47 10.06
CA LYS A 134 22.39 8.11 10.64
C LYS A 134 22.92 7.40 11.90
N SER A 135 22.18 6.42 12.43
CA SER A 135 22.62 5.59 13.55
C SER A 135 21.73 4.35 13.62
N LEU A 136 22.36 3.18 13.57
CA LEU A 136 21.72 1.88 13.81
C LEU A 136 21.67 1.56 15.30
N LEU A 137 21.72 2.56 16.16
CA LEU A 137 21.43 2.39 17.58
C LEU A 137 19.91 2.45 17.78
N PRO A 138 19.32 1.52 18.55
CA PRO A 138 17.91 1.59 18.92
C PRO A 138 17.65 2.89 19.70
N LYS A 139 16.51 3.54 19.45
CA LYS A 139 16.07 4.66 20.30
C LYS A 139 15.84 4.16 21.74
N PRO A 140 16.23 4.91 22.78
CA PRO A 140 15.84 4.57 24.14
C PRO A 140 14.32 4.60 24.28
N LEU A 141 13.80 3.62 25.02
CA LEU A 141 12.38 3.26 25.17
C LEU A 141 11.61 4.21 26.11
N ASN A 142 11.82 5.52 26.02
CA ASN A 142 11.12 6.49 26.88
C ASN A 142 9.94 7.12 26.13
N LYS A 143 8.82 6.37 26.05
CA LYS A 143 7.51 6.97 25.79
C LYS A 143 6.32 6.08 26.18
N ILE A 144 6.31 5.52 27.38
CA ILE A 144 5.07 5.09 28.06
C ILE A 144 5.26 5.27 29.58
N LEU A 145 5.25 6.51 30.05
CA LEU A 145 4.79 6.86 31.40
C LEU A 145 4.25 8.29 31.30
N ASN A 146 2.95 8.37 31.01
CA ASN A 146 2.05 9.47 31.35
C ASN A 146 0.65 8.87 31.17
N GLY A 147 0.28 8.07 32.17
CA GLY A 147 -1.08 7.81 32.59
C GLY A 147 -1.22 8.37 33.99
#